data_AF-A0A0G1WTN9-F1
#
_entry.id   AF-A0A0G1WTN9-F1
#
_cell.length_a   1.000
_cell.length_b   1.000
_cell.length_c   1.000
_cell.angle_alpha   90.00
_cell.angle_beta   90.00
_cell.angle_gamma   90.00
#
_symmetry.space_group_name_H-M   'P 1'
#
loop_
_entity.id
_entity.type
_entity.pdbx_description
1 polymer ?
#
loop_
_entity_poly.entity_id
_entity_poly.type
_entity_poly.pdbx_seq_one_letter_code
_entity_poly.pdbx_strand_id
1 'polypeptide(L)'
;MTAQILRAQYPKFIYEKFNYKIAGGNVETEFFYSIPPDHEFVHRISFLNISEPPTTNHELLEPLIFHLGLSKMFSYWKTTCSPLIEIRARHLSPDQTAFWHKLFIKGMGEYFYKNQIDFSSPDFLVIQNAGRPGKSRAIMPPRAKSRGAREHDLSASRVLIPIGGGKDSIVTLELLKPHFAITPFTINPVPIMLDVSRTAGFPHPVTVRSEIDPYLLNLNRQSYLNGHVPVTAAHIFTSLLAAALNNCRFIAFSNEHSSDEGNVQYLSHTINHQYSKTLEFETDLSIYLQDLKSNISCFSFLRPLYELQITKLFSRYPQYFQVFSSCNTNFKLDPQR
;
A
#
# COMPACT_ATOMS: atom_id res chain seq x y z
N MET A 1 3.11 -18.41 21.50
CA MET A 1 4.37 -19.04 21.03
C MET A 1 5.43 -17.94 20.90
N THR A 2 6.72 -18.25 21.09
CA THR A 2 7.78 -17.24 20.92
C THR A 2 8.16 -17.11 19.45
N ALA A 3 8.76 -15.97 19.07
CA ALA A 3 9.20 -15.74 17.70
C ALA A 3 10.29 -16.73 17.27
N GLN A 4 11.18 -17.13 18.17
CA GLN A 4 12.23 -18.11 17.89
C GLN A 4 11.64 -19.48 17.53
N ILE A 5 10.62 -19.94 18.28
CA ILE A 5 9.95 -21.22 18.00
C ILE A 5 9.25 -21.17 16.64
N LEU A 6 8.48 -20.11 16.38
CA LEU A 6 7.75 -19.99 15.12
C LEU A 6 8.68 -19.86 13.91
N ARG A 7 9.78 -19.12 14.03
CA ARG A 7 10.79 -18.99 12.96
C ARG A 7 11.50 -20.31 12.67
N ALA A 8 11.75 -21.13 13.70
CA ALA A 8 12.36 -22.44 13.54
C ALA A 8 11.39 -23.46 12.93
N GLN A 9 10.13 -23.46 13.36
CA GLN A 9 9.09 -24.34 12.84
C GLN A 9 8.69 -23.98 11.40
N TYR A 10 8.62 -22.69 11.10
CA TYR A 10 8.18 -22.15 9.83
C TYR A 10 9.29 -21.31 9.18
N PRO A 11 10.34 -21.95 8.63
CA PRO A 11 11.51 -21.24 8.11
C PRO A 11 11.22 -20.45 6.83
N LYS A 12 10.08 -20.68 6.18
CA LYS A 12 9.77 -20.09 4.87
C LYS A 12 8.34 -19.57 4.79
N PHE A 13 8.21 -18.36 4.24
CA PHE A 13 6.97 -17.78 3.75
C PHE A 13 7.05 -17.68 2.23
N ILE A 14 5.95 -17.97 1.52
CA ILE A 14 5.93 -18.02 0.06
C ILE A 14 4.82 -17.14 -0.49
N TYR A 15 5.15 -16.31 -1.48
CA TYR A 15 4.16 -15.70 -2.36
C TYR A 15 4.02 -16.56 -3.62
N GLU A 16 3.00 -17.41 -3.64
CA GLU A 16 2.84 -18.50 -4.61
C GLU A 16 2.48 -17.98 -6.00
N LYS A 17 1.40 -17.19 -6.10
CA LYS A 17 0.83 -16.69 -7.35
C LYS A 17 -0.18 -15.59 -7.08
N PHE A 18 -0.64 -14.94 -8.14
CA PHE A 18 -1.83 -14.09 -8.12
C PHE A 18 -2.74 -14.42 -9.29
N ASN A 19 -4.04 -14.19 -9.10
CA ASN A 19 -5.05 -14.26 -10.15
C ASN A 19 -5.74 -12.89 -10.26
N TYR A 20 -6.30 -12.59 -11.42
CA TYR A 20 -7.19 -11.45 -11.55
C TYR A 20 -8.24 -11.66 -12.65
N LYS A 21 -9.37 -10.96 -12.55
CA LYS A 21 -10.41 -10.88 -13.57
C LYS A 21 -10.90 -9.45 -13.72
N ILE A 22 -11.27 -9.07 -14.94
CA ILE A 22 -11.85 -7.78 -15.26
C ILE A 22 -13.25 -8.04 -15.82
N ALA A 23 -14.28 -7.49 -15.18
CA ALA A 23 -15.66 -7.68 -15.60
C ALA A 23 -16.54 -6.51 -15.14
N GLY A 24 -17.35 -5.95 -16.04
CA GLY A 24 -18.38 -4.94 -15.75
C GLY A 24 -17.87 -3.75 -14.92
N GLY A 25 -16.82 -3.08 -15.38
CA GLY A 25 -16.25 -1.93 -14.68
C GLY A 25 -15.56 -2.24 -13.34
N ASN A 26 -15.23 -3.50 -13.08
CA ASN A 26 -14.55 -3.93 -11.86
C ASN A 26 -13.30 -4.76 -12.17
N VAL A 27 -12.31 -4.69 -11.27
CA VAL A 27 -11.14 -5.57 -11.26
C VAL A 27 -11.10 -6.32 -9.94
N GLU A 28 -11.11 -7.64 -10.00
CA GLU A 28 -10.93 -8.49 -8.83
C GLU A 28 -9.58 -9.18 -8.92
N THR A 29 -8.83 -9.17 -7.82
CA THR A 29 -7.50 -9.78 -7.69
C THR A 29 -7.47 -10.70 -6.48
N GLU A 30 -6.77 -11.83 -6.61
CA GLU A 30 -6.52 -12.77 -5.54
C GLU A 30 -5.00 -13.02 -5.41
N PHE A 31 -4.50 -13.04 -4.18
CA PHE A 31 -3.08 -13.29 -3.88
C PHE A 31 -2.96 -14.50 -2.97
N PHE A 32 -2.14 -15.47 -3.39
CA PHE A 32 -2.00 -16.75 -2.71
C PHE A 32 -0.66 -16.79 -1.97
N TYR A 33 -0.72 -17.06 -0.67
CA TYR A 33 0.46 -17.18 0.18
C TYR A 33 0.46 -18.54 0.89
N SER A 34 1.64 -19.04 1.20
CA SER A 34 1.80 -20.24 2.03
C SER A 34 2.91 -20.07 3.06
N ILE A 35 2.75 -20.77 4.18
CA ILE A 35 3.77 -20.97 5.20
C ILE A 35 3.82 -22.48 5.45
N PRO A 36 4.65 -23.21 4.67
CA PRO A 36 4.68 -24.66 4.76
C PRO A 36 5.13 -25.15 6.14
N PRO A 37 4.65 -26.32 6.58
CA PRO A 37 3.71 -27.19 5.87
C PRO A 37 2.23 -26.86 6.12
N ASP A 38 1.91 -25.98 7.07
CA ASP A 38 0.61 -25.99 7.73
C ASP A 38 -0.37 -24.89 7.31
N HIS A 39 0.09 -23.84 6.62
CA HIS A 39 -0.75 -22.65 6.40
C HIS A 39 -0.77 -22.19 4.94
N GLU A 40 -1.97 -21.89 4.48
CA GLU A 40 -2.25 -21.27 3.19
C GLU A 40 -3.23 -20.12 3.39
N PHE A 41 -3.10 -19.07 2.58
CA PHE A 41 -3.93 -17.87 2.66
C PHE A 41 -4.29 -17.35 1.27
N VAL A 42 -5.49 -16.80 1.14
CA VAL A 42 -5.94 -16.06 -0.04
C VAL A 42 -6.40 -14.66 0.36
N HIS A 43 -5.63 -13.65 -0.06
CA HIS A 43 -6.04 -12.25 0.08
C HIS A 43 -6.82 -11.81 -1.14
N ARG A 44 -7.98 -11.17 -0.95
CA ARG A 44 -8.85 -10.73 -2.05
C ARG A 44 -8.96 -9.21 -2.07
N ILE A 45 -8.89 -8.63 -3.27
CA ILE A 45 -9.10 -7.20 -3.47
C ILE A 45 -10.00 -6.98 -4.68
N SER A 46 -11.04 -6.16 -4.51
CA SER A 46 -11.95 -5.75 -5.56
C SER A 46 -11.89 -4.24 -5.74
N PHE A 47 -11.55 -3.80 -6.95
CA PHE A 47 -11.61 -2.41 -7.40
C PHE A 47 -12.95 -2.19 -8.09
N LEU A 48 -13.74 -1.28 -7.55
CA LEU A 48 -15.10 -0.96 -7.96
C LEU A 48 -15.17 0.46 -8.50
N ASN A 49 -16.13 0.69 -9.39
CA ASN A 49 -16.37 1.98 -10.04
C ASN A 49 -15.14 2.49 -10.80
N ILE A 50 -14.43 1.60 -11.50
CA ILE A 50 -13.30 2.04 -12.34
C ILE A 50 -13.86 2.66 -13.62
N SER A 51 -13.14 3.63 -14.17
CA SER A 51 -13.52 4.27 -15.44
C SER A 51 -13.48 3.25 -16.58
N GLU A 52 -14.56 3.11 -17.36
CA GLU A 52 -14.60 2.27 -18.56
C GLU A 52 -14.30 3.04 -19.85
N PRO A 53 -13.59 2.44 -20.82
CA PRO A 53 -12.74 1.27 -20.62
C PRO A 53 -11.49 1.69 -19.82
N PRO A 54 -10.88 0.78 -19.03
CA PRO A 54 -9.54 1.02 -18.56
C PRO A 54 -8.66 1.12 -19.81
N THR A 55 -8.34 2.34 -20.27
CA THR A 55 -7.39 2.61 -21.35
C THR A 55 -5.96 2.35 -20.86
N THR A 56 -5.76 1.28 -20.12
CA THR A 56 -4.44 0.84 -19.72
C THR A 56 -3.77 0.30 -20.96
N ASN A 57 -2.63 0.91 -21.27
CA ASN A 57 -1.53 0.17 -21.87
C ASN A 57 -1.35 -1.09 -21.00
N HIS A 58 -1.75 -2.27 -21.51
CA HIS A 58 -1.79 -3.54 -20.76
C HIS A 58 -0.46 -3.90 -20.09
N GLU A 59 0.63 -3.25 -20.48
CA GLU A 59 2.00 -3.52 -20.06
C GLU A 59 2.26 -3.33 -18.55
N LEU A 60 1.56 -2.40 -17.86
CA LEU A 60 1.77 -2.15 -16.42
C LEU A 60 0.76 -2.85 -15.50
N LEU A 61 -0.31 -3.42 -16.03
CA LEU A 61 -1.38 -3.99 -15.21
C LEU A 61 -0.88 -5.17 -14.35
N GLU A 62 -0.35 -6.22 -14.97
CA GLU A 62 0.18 -7.37 -14.23
C GLU A 62 1.35 -7.03 -13.31
N PRO A 63 2.34 -6.19 -13.71
CA PRO A 63 3.34 -5.69 -12.78
C PRO A 63 2.72 -5.04 -11.54
N LEU A 64 1.76 -4.12 -11.69
CA LEU A 64 1.14 -3.44 -10.55
C LEU A 64 0.34 -4.41 -9.66
N ILE A 65 -0.37 -5.38 -10.24
CA ILE A 65 -1.07 -6.43 -9.46
C ILE A 65 -0.05 -7.28 -8.68
N PHE A 66 1.04 -7.71 -9.31
CA PHE A 66 2.10 -8.47 -8.63
C PHE A 66 2.65 -7.71 -7.42
N HIS A 67 2.95 -6.42 -7.58
CA HIS A 67 3.48 -5.55 -6.52
C HIS A 67 2.46 -5.22 -5.43
N LEU A 68 1.18 -5.11 -5.80
CA LEU A 68 0.09 -5.06 -4.84
C LEU A 68 0.10 -6.31 -3.95
N GLY A 69 0.25 -7.49 -4.53
CA GLY A 69 0.37 -8.74 -3.77
C GLY A 69 1.59 -8.78 -2.85
N LEU A 70 2.75 -8.25 -3.27
CA LEU A 70 3.91 -8.12 -2.37
C LEU A 70 3.59 -7.26 -1.15
N SER A 71 2.87 -6.15 -1.34
CA SER A 71 2.48 -5.25 -0.25
C SER A 71 1.52 -5.88 0.77
N LYS A 72 0.85 -6.99 0.43
CA LYS A 72 -0.04 -7.68 1.38
C LYS A 72 0.66 -8.80 2.15
N MET A 73 1.87 -9.20 1.75
CA MET A 73 2.66 -10.24 2.43
C MET A 73 2.83 -9.96 3.92
N PHE A 74 3.08 -8.70 4.32
CA PHE A 74 3.31 -8.31 5.72
C PHE A 74 2.24 -8.84 6.68
N SER A 75 0.98 -8.83 6.25
CA SER A 75 -0.16 -9.25 7.08
C SER A 75 -0.14 -10.74 7.41
N TYR A 76 0.43 -11.55 6.52
CA TYR A 76 0.50 -13.01 6.68
C TYR A 76 1.87 -13.46 7.19
N TRP A 77 2.95 -12.89 6.67
CA TRP A 77 4.33 -13.16 7.09
C TRP A 77 4.53 -12.90 8.59
N LYS A 78 3.88 -11.87 9.14
CA LYS A 78 4.00 -11.54 10.58
C LYS A 78 3.55 -12.67 11.50
N THR A 79 2.77 -13.64 11.03
CA THR A 79 2.27 -14.73 11.89
C THR A 79 3.40 -15.60 12.43
N THR A 80 4.44 -15.80 11.61
CA THR A 80 5.58 -16.67 11.92
C THR A 80 6.91 -15.95 11.89
N CYS A 81 6.96 -14.75 11.28
CA CYS A 81 8.19 -13.99 11.07
C CYS A 81 9.26 -14.80 10.32
N SER A 82 8.86 -15.63 9.35
CA SER A 82 9.77 -16.57 8.67
C SER A 82 11.06 -15.89 8.15
N PRO A 83 12.25 -16.49 8.37
CA PRO A 83 13.53 -15.91 7.93
C PRO A 83 13.68 -15.84 6.41
N LEU A 84 12.97 -16.69 5.66
CA LEU A 84 12.99 -16.67 4.20
C LEU A 84 11.62 -16.28 3.63
N ILE A 85 11.61 -15.31 2.72
CA ILE A 85 10.50 -15.02 1.81
C ILE A 85 10.88 -15.51 0.41
N GLU A 86 10.12 -16.47 -0.10
CA GLU A 86 10.28 -17.01 -1.45
C GLU A 86 9.19 -16.45 -2.37
N ILE A 87 9.59 -15.77 -3.44
CA ILE A 87 8.68 -15.20 -4.43
C ILE A 87 8.60 -16.15 -5.63
N ARG A 88 7.45 -16.82 -5.78
CA ARG A 88 7.14 -17.68 -6.93
C ARG A 88 6.25 -17.00 -7.95
N ALA A 89 5.44 -16.04 -7.50
CA ALA A 89 4.44 -15.39 -8.33
C ALA A 89 5.04 -14.70 -9.56
N ARG A 90 6.19 -14.02 -9.41
CA ARG A 90 7.05 -13.46 -10.48
C ARG A 90 8.47 -13.27 -9.95
N HIS A 91 9.31 -12.51 -10.66
CA HIS A 91 10.67 -12.18 -10.27
C HIS A 91 10.82 -10.71 -9.92
N LEU A 92 11.51 -10.45 -8.82
CA LEU A 92 12.05 -9.14 -8.45
C LEU A 92 13.45 -8.95 -9.03
N SER A 93 13.76 -7.73 -9.49
CA SER A 93 15.14 -7.32 -9.73
C SER A 93 15.92 -7.19 -8.41
N PRO A 94 17.27 -7.11 -8.43
CA PRO A 94 18.05 -6.84 -7.23
C PRO A 94 17.63 -5.56 -6.51
N ASP A 95 17.41 -4.48 -7.26
CA ASP A 95 16.98 -3.18 -6.71
C ASP A 95 15.58 -3.26 -6.09
N GLN A 96 14.67 -3.97 -6.75
CA GLN A 96 13.33 -4.20 -6.20
C GLN A 96 13.40 -5.04 -4.92
N THR A 97 14.25 -6.08 -4.91
CA THR A 97 14.48 -6.93 -3.73
C THR A 97 15.02 -6.10 -2.56
N ALA A 98 15.98 -5.20 -2.83
CA ALA A 98 16.53 -4.29 -1.83
C ALA A 98 15.47 -3.33 -1.26
N PHE A 99 14.59 -2.78 -2.11
CA PHE A 99 13.46 -1.95 -1.68
C PHE A 99 12.53 -2.71 -0.73
N TRP A 100 12.08 -3.91 -1.11
CA TRP A 100 11.18 -4.71 -0.26
C TRP A 100 11.85 -5.14 1.03
N HIS A 101 13.13 -5.54 0.98
CA HIS A 101 13.89 -5.88 2.18
C HIS A 101 13.96 -4.68 3.15
N LYS A 102 14.32 -3.49 2.65
CA LYS A 102 14.35 -2.26 3.44
C LYS A 102 12.98 -1.96 4.06
N LEU A 103 11.90 -2.11 3.30
CA LEU A 103 10.54 -1.91 3.79
C LEU A 103 10.13 -2.93 4.87
N PHE A 104 10.55 -4.19 4.77
CA PHE A 104 10.35 -5.17 5.84
C PHE A 104 11.08 -4.79 7.11
N ILE A 105 12.36 -4.44 7.04
CA ILE A 105 13.15 -4.11 8.23
C ILE A 105 12.63 -2.83 8.90
N LYS A 106 12.45 -1.75 8.13
CA LYS A 106 12.03 -0.46 8.70
C LYS A 106 10.53 -0.37 8.97
N GLY A 107 9.69 -0.91 8.08
CA GLY A 107 8.23 -0.84 8.18
C GLY A 107 7.62 -1.77 9.21
N MET A 108 8.33 -2.83 9.62
CA MET A 108 7.90 -3.75 10.69
C MET A 108 8.56 -3.44 12.05
N GLY A 109 9.25 -2.30 12.19
CA GLY A 109 10.02 -1.98 13.39
C GLY A 109 9.21 -2.03 14.70
N GLU A 110 7.99 -1.48 14.73
CA GLU A 110 7.13 -1.56 15.91
C GLU A 110 6.69 -3.01 16.19
N TYR A 111 6.44 -3.80 15.15
CA TYR A 111 6.12 -5.22 15.29
C TYR A 111 7.28 -5.98 15.94
N PHE A 112 8.53 -5.70 15.55
CA PHE A 112 9.69 -6.30 16.18
C PHE A 112 9.84 -5.86 17.64
N TYR A 113 9.71 -4.56 17.91
CA TYR A 113 9.77 -4.01 19.27
C TYR A 113 8.72 -4.64 20.20
N LYS A 114 7.45 -4.67 19.78
CA LYS A 114 6.35 -5.22 20.60
C LYS A 114 6.48 -6.72 20.86
N ASN A 115 7.02 -7.47 19.90
CA ASN A 115 7.24 -8.91 20.04
C ASN A 115 8.62 -9.27 20.60
N GLN A 116 9.45 -8.28 20.98
CA GLN A 116 10.81 -8.47 21.49
C GLN A 116 11.69 -9.32 20.54
N ILE A 117 11.57 -9.05 19.24
CA ILE A 117 12.29 -9.77 18.18
C ILE A 117 13.60 -9.05 17.88
N ASP A 118 14.72 -9.75 18.03
CA ASP A 118 16.01 -9.26 17.54
C ASP A 118 16.10 -9.38 16.01
N PHE A 119 16.15 -8.22 15.35
CA PHE A 119 16.29 -8.08 13.90
C PHE A 119 17.62 -7.46 13.47
N SER A 120 18.57 -7.31 14.40
CA SER A 120 19.86 -6.66 14.15
C SER A 120 20.79 -7.46 13.23
N SER A 121 20.56 -8.77 13.11
CA SER A 121 21.36 -9.64 12.25
C SER A 121 21.14 -9.29 10.77
N PRO A 122 22.21 -9.21 9.95
CA PRO A 122 22.08 -8.99 8.50
C PRO A 122 21.34 -10.14 7.80
N ASP A 123 21.36 -11.35 8.39
CA ASP A 123 20.68 -12.54 7.87
C ASP A 123 19.27 -12.72 8.47
N PHE A 124 18.73 -11.67 9.13
CA PHE A 124 17.43 -11.75 9.78
C PHE A 124 16.29 -12.12 8.81
N LEU A 125 16.35 -11.60 7.58
CA LEU A 125 15.37 -11.82 6.54
C LEU A 125 16.05 -11.90 5.17
N VAL A 126 15.79 -12.99 4.44
CA VAL A 126 16.19 -13.13 3.04
C VAL A 126 14.95 -13.11 2.16
N ILE A 127 14.96 -12.31 1.11
CA ILE A 127 13.94 -12.32 0.05
C ILE A 127 14.58 -12.85 -1.23
N GLN A 128 14.02 -13.90 -1.81
CA GLN A 128 14.55 -14.49 -3.04
C GLN A 128 13.45 -14.90 -4.02
N ASN A 129 13.78 -14.88 -5.31
CA ASN A 129 12.94 -15.47 -6.34
C ASN A 129 13.06 -16.99 -6.33
N ALA A 130 11.97 -17.70 -6.67
CA ALA A 130 12.00 -19.15 -6.80
C ALA A 130 12.60 -19.59 -8.14
N GLY A 131 13.49 -20.59 -8.11
CA GLY A 131 14.05 -21.25 -9.30
C GLY A 131 15.43 -20.73 -9.74
N ARG A 132 16.18 -21.58 -10.45
CA ARG A 132 17.46 -21.21 -11.10
C ARG A 132 17.22 -20.13 -12.18
N PRO A 133 18.16 -19.19 -12.40
CA PRO A 133 18.05 -18.18 -13.45
C PRO A 133 17.96 -18.91 -14.80
N GLY A 134 16.77 -18.94 -15.42
CA GLY A 134 16.63 -19.57 -16.74
C GLY A 134 15.23 -19.89 -17.27
N LYS A 135 14.16 -19.92 -16.46
CA LYS A 135 12.81 -20.25 -16.98
C LYS A 135 11.64 -19.42 -16.43
N SER A 136 11.92 -18.27 -15.83
CA SER A 136 10.87 -17.34 -15.45
C SER A 136 10.98 -16.09 -16.30
N ARG A 137 9.82 -15.59 -16.77
CA ARG A 137 9.73 -14.30 -17.47
C ARG A 137 10.22 -13.23 -16.50
N ALA A 138 11.50 -12.87 -16.60
CA ALA A 138 12.01 -11.61 -16.09
C ALA A 138 11.05 -10.50 -16.58
N ILE A 139 10.89 -9.45 -15.78
CA ILE A 139 10.24 -8.23 -16.25
C ILE A 139 11.13 -7.72 -17.38
N MET A 140 10.86 -8.15 -18.62
CA MET A 140 11.47 -7.55 -19.77
C MET A 140 10.89 -6.14 -19.82
N PRO A 141 11.74 -5.11 -19.72
CA PRO A 141 11.26 -3.76 -19.90
C PRO A 141 10.47 -3.70 -21.22
N PRO A 142 9.29 -3.06 -21.26
CA PRO A 142 8.63 -2.80 -22.52
C PRO A 142 9.65 -2.17 -23.47
N ARG A 143 9.72 -2.69 -24.70
CA ARG A 143 10.41 -2.00 -25.79
C ARG A 143 9.69 -0.68 -25.95
N ALA A 144 10.27 0.39 -25.42
CA ALA A 144 9.80 1.73 -25.68
C ALA A 144 9.87 1.93 -27.20
N LYS A 145 8.73 1.80 -27.89
CA LYS A 145 8.56 2.52 -29.14
C LYS A 145 8.62 3.98 -28.72
N SER A 146 9.71 4.66 -29.06
CA SER A 146 9.90 6.09 -28.88
C SER A 146 8.82 6.85 -29.66
N ARG A 147 7.58 6.85 -29.15
CA ARG A 147 6.69 7.96 -29.37
C ARG A 147 7.29 9.07 -28.53
N GLY A 148 7.94 10.02 -29.20
CA GLY A 148 8.60 11.16 -28.58
C GLY A 148 7.76 11.72 -27.45
N ALA A 149 8.42 12.13 -26.36
CA ALA A 149 7.80 12.82 -25.25
C ALA A 149 6.98 14.00 -25.81
N ARG A 150 5.70 13.78 -26.06
CA ARG A 150 4.75 14.87 -26.20
C ARG A 150 4.74 15.48 -24.81
N GLU A 151 5.04 16.77 -24.72
CA GLU A 151 4.72 17.56 -23.54
C GLU A 151 3.25 17.30 -23.23
N HIS A 152 3.02 16.42 -22.25
CA HIS A 152 1.70 16.10 -21.80
C HIS A 152 1.24 17.30 -21.01
N ASP A 153 0.23 17.99 -21.52
CA ASP A 153 -0.45 19.06 -20.83
C ASP A 153 -0.78 18.62 -19.40
N LEU A 154 -0.08 19.21 -18.43
CA LEU A 154 -0.27 18.91 -17.01
C LEU A 154 -1.70 19.23 -16.56
N SER A 155 -2.37 20.18 -17.24
CA SER A 155 -3.77 20.53 -16.96
C SER A 155 -4.75 19.42 -17.36
N ALA A 156 -4.36 18.52 -18.28
CA ALA A 156 -5.14 17.33 -18.63
C ALA A 156 -4.86 16.13 -17.70
N SER A 157 -3.93 16.26 -16.74
CA SER A 157 -3.55 15.17 -15.84
C SER A 157 -4.54 15.00 -14.69
N ARG A 158 -4.98 13.76 -14.48
CA ARG A 158 -5.91 13.37 -13.42
C ARG A 158 -5.15 12.97 -12.14
N VAL A 159 -5.66 13.40 -10.99
CA VAL A 159 -5.09 13.13 -9.66
C VAL A 159 -6.00 12.20 -8.88
N LEU A 160 -5.47 11.07 -8.44
CA LEU A 160 -6.12 10.18 -7.50
C LEU A 160 -5.86 10.66 -6.07
N ILE A 161 -6.91 10.85 -5.28
CA ILE A 161 -6.81 11.33 -3.89
C ILE A 161 -7.42 10.29 -2.95
N PRO A 162 -6.62 9.60 -2.12
CA PRO A 162 -7.14 8.75 -1.06
C PRO A 162 -7.94 9.56 -0.02
N ILE A 163 -9.19 9.16 0.21
CA ILE A 163 -10.11 9.79 1.16
C ILE A 163 -10.21 8.92 2.41
N GLY A 164 -9.69 9.44 3.53
CA GLY A 164 -9.74 8.78 4.83
C GLY A 164 -10.91 9.24 5.72
N GLY A 165 -11.64 10.28 5.32
CA GLY A 165 -12.71 10.89 6.14
C GLY A 165 -12.20 11.93 7.15
N GLY A 166 -10.89 12.11 7.26
CA GLY A 166 -10.26 13.15 8.08
C GLY A 166 -10.04 14.47 7.34
N LYS A 167 -9.77 15.52 8.10
CA LYS A 167 -9.55 16.89 7.61
C LYS A 167 -8.45 17.00 6.56
N ASP A 168 -7.38 16.21 6.69
CA ASP A 168 -6.20 16.29 5.81
C ASP A 168 -6.56 15.90 4.37
N SER A 169 -7.34 14.83 4.21
CA SER A 169 -7.83 14.39 2.89
C SER A 169 -8.81 15.39 2.27
N ILE A 170 -9.61 16.07 3.09
CA ILE A 170 -10.52 17.13 2.64
C ILE A 170 -9.73 18.35 2.15
N VAL A 171 -8.76 18.82 2.93
CA VAL A 171 -7.89 19.95 2.54
C VAL A 171 -7.14 19.63 1.25
N THR A 172 -6.60 18.42 1.12
CA THR A 172 -5.92 17.97 -0.11
C THR A 172 -6.87 18.00 -1.31
N LEU A 173 -8.07 17.45 -1.16
CA LEU A 173 -9.08 17.44 -2.22
C LEU A 173 -9.48 18.85 -2.64
N GLU A 174 -9.87 19.70 -1.70
CA GLU A 174 -10.39 21.04 -2.00
C GLU A 174 -9.31 21.97 -2.59
N LEU A 175 -8.05 21.81 -2.18
CA LEU A 175 -6.95 22.59 -2.76
C LEU A 175 -6.61 22.14 -4.18
N LEU A 176 -6.74 20.85 -4.52
CA LEU A 176 -6.39 20.34 -5.85
C LEU A 176 -7.55 20.42 -6.85
N LYS A 177 -8.79 20.33 -6.38
CA LYS A 177 -10.01 20.30 -7.21
C LYS A 177 -10.14 21.45 -8.22
N PRO A 178 -9.75 22.71 -7.94
CA PRO A 178 -9.79 23.79 -8.92
C PRO A 178 -8.74 23.69 -10.04
N HIS A 179 -7.72 22.87 -9.85
CA HIS A 179 -6.53 22.83 -10.74
C HIS A 179 -6.40 21.52 -11.51
N PHE A 180 -7.04 20.44 -11.06
CA PHE A 180 -6.89 19.11 -11.64
C PHE A 180 -8.23 18.37 -11.71
N ALA A 181 -8.33 17.45 -12.67
CA ALA A 181 -9.39 16.44 -12.65
C ALA A 181 -9.15 15.47 -11.48
N ILE A 182 -10.06 15.44 -10.51
CA ILE A 182 -9.92 14.63 -9.29
C ILE A 182 -10.62 13.29 -9.45
N THR A 183 -9.99 12.24 -8.95
CA THR A 183 -10.58 10.92 -8.74
C THR A 183 -10.45 10.55 -7.27
N PRO A 184 -11.50 10.77 -6.45
CA PRO A 184 -11.48 10.35 -5.06
C PRO A 184 -11.46 8.82 -4.98
N PHE A 185 -10.68 8.33 -4.03
CA PHE A 185 -10.39 6.92 -3.87
C PHE A 185 -10.54 6.49 -2.42
N THR A 186 -11.24 5.38 -2.18
CA THR A 186 -11.45 4.85 -0.82
C THR A 186 -11.03 3.38 -0.74
N ILE A 187 -10.47 2.97 0.39
CA ILE A 187 -10.14 1.57 0.69
C ILE A 187 -10.99 1.16 1.89
N ASN A 188 -11.76 0.08 1.75
CA ASN A 188 -12.69 -0.42 2.77
C ASN A 188 -13.55 0.71 3.36
N PRO A 189 -14.35 1.41 2.51
CA PRO A 189 -15.01 2.63 2.93
C PRO A 189 -15.97 2.39 4.09
N VAL A 190 -15.90 3.28 5.06
CA VAL A 190 -16.91 3.47 6.11
C VAL A 190 -17.80 4.68 5.74
N PRO A 191 -19.00 4.83 6.33
CA PRO A 191 -19.96 5.87 5.95
C PRO A 191 -19.36 7.28 5.88
N ILE A 192 -18.51 7.66 6.85
CA ILE A 192 -17.89 8.99 6.89
C ILE A 192 -17.02 9.29 5.64
N MET A 193 -16.31 8.30 5.10
CA MET A 193 -15.51 8.50 3.88
C MET A 193 -16.40 8.79 2.67
N LEU A 194 -17.53 8.10 2.58
CA LEU A 194 -18.50 8.27 1.49
C LEU A 194 -19.25 9.60 1.62
N ASP A 195 -19.59 10.03 2.84
CA ASP A 195 -20.23 11.32 3.09
C ASP A 195 -19.30 12.50 2.80
N VAL A 196 -18.00 12.39 3.13
CA VAL A 196 -16.98 13.35 2.66
C VAL A 196 -16.93 13.40 1.14
N SER A 197 -16.82 12.25 0.47
CA SER A 197 -16.77 12.19 -0.99
C SER A 197 -18.02 12.80 -1.63
N ARG A 198 -19.21 12.50 -1.11
CA ARG A 198 -20.48 13.06 -1.59
C ARG A 198 -20.54 14.57 -1.39
N THR A 199 -20.14 15.06 -0.21
CA THR A 199 -20.08 16.51 0.09
C THR A 199 -19.09 17.24 -0.81
N ALA A 200 -18.01 16.56 -1.20
CA ALA A 200 -17.05 17.05 -2.18
C ALA A 200 -17.57 17.05 -3.63
N GLY A 201 -18.79 16.58 -3.90
CA GLY A 201 -19.37 16.50 -5.23
C GLY A 201 -19.03 15.22 -6.00
N PHE A 202 -18.54 14.19 -5.31
CA PHE A 202 -18.15 12.90 -5.90
C PHE A 202 -18.94 11.75 -5.26
N PRO A 203 -20.20 11.51 -5.68
CA PRO A 203 -21.07 10.50 -5.06
C PRO A 203 -20.62 9.04 -5.31
N HIS A 204 -19.78 8.82 -6.33
CA HIS A 204 -19.30 7.50 -6.73
C HIS A 204 -17.76 7.48 -6.78
N PRO A 205 -17.07 7.51 -5.62
CA PRO A 205 -15.61 7.40 -5.60
C PRO A 205 -15.18 6.03 -6.11
N VAL A 206 -13.95 5.96 -6.64
CA VAL A 206 -13.29 4.68 -6.88
C VAL A 206 -13.16 3.99 -5.52
N THR A 207 -13.66 2.77 -5.44
CA THR A 207 -13.77 2.07 -4.16
C THR A 207 -13.02 0.77 -4.23
N VAL A 208 -12.18 0.51 -3.24
CA VAL A 208 -11.49 -0.76 -3.08
C VAL A 208 -12.05 -1.49 -1.88
N ARG A 209 -12.40 -2.76 -2.05
CA ARG A 209 -12.63 -3.70 -0.96
C ARG A 209 -11.42 -4.61 -0.87
N SER A 210 -10.75 -4.64 0.28
CA SER A 210 -9.58 -5.47 0.57
C SER A 210 -9.93 -6.37 1.75
N GLU A 211 -9.98 -7.67 1.46
CA GLU A 211 -10.42 -8.71 2.39
C GLU A 211 -9.21 -9.57 2.77
N ILE A 212 -8.91 -9.56 4.07
CA ILE A 212 -7.91 -10.43 4.66
C ILE A 212 -8.48 -11.83 4.82
N ASP A 213 -7.65 -12.86 4.66
CA ASP A 213 -8.11 -14.23 4.87
C ASP A 213 -8.60 -14.42 6.33
N PRO A 214 -9.86 -14.84 6.56
CA PRO A 214 -10.38 -15.06 7.91
C PRO A 214 -9.57 -16.08 8.72
N TYR A 215 -8.86 -17.01 8.07
CA TYR A 215 -7.98 -17.96 8.73
C TYR A 215 -6.87 -17.27 9.55
N LEU A 216 -6.40 -16.09 9.10
CA LEU A 216 -5.45 -15.28 9.86
C LEU A 216 -5.99 -14.87 11.24
N LEU A 217 -7.30 -14.60 11.34
CA LEU A 217 -7.94 -14.25 12.61
C LEU A 217 -7.97 -15.44 13.58
N ASN A 218 -8.03 -16.66 13.06
CA ASN A 218 -7.94 -17.87 13.88
C ASN A 218 -6.52 -18.04 14.44
N LEU A 219 -5.48 -17.83 13.63
CA LEU A 219 -4.09 -17.89 14.09
C LEU A 219 -3.79 -16.85 15.18
N ASN A 220 -4.36 -15.65 15.08
CA ASN A 220 -4.26 -14.63 16.12
C ASN A 220 -4.80 -15.09 17.48
N ARG A 221 -5.82 -15.96 17.49
CA ARG A 221 -6.37 -16.55 18.72
C ARG A 221 -5.52 -17.71 19.24
N GLN A 222 -4.70 -18.32 18.39
CA GLN A 222 -3.84 -19.45 18.70
C GLN A 222 -2.43 -19.05 19.14
N SER A 223 -2.23 -17.82 19.63
CA SER A 223 -0.94 -17.31 20.12
C SER A 223 0.20 -17.27 19.08
N TYR A 224 -0.12 -17.19 17.79
CA TYR A 224 0.83 -16.77 16.74
C TYR A 224 1.19 -15.29 16.92
N LEU A 225 2.30 -14.87 16.29
CA LEU A 225 2.74 -13.49 16.35
C LEU A 225 1.73 -12.57 15.67
N ASN A 226 1.56 -11.38 16.24
CA ASN A 226 0.71 -10.35 15.68
C ASN A 226 1.29 -8.97 16.02
N GLY A 227 0.84 -7.95 15.31
CA GLY A 227 1.26 -6.58 15.52
C GLY A 227 1.10 -5.73 14.28
N HIS A 228 1.79 -4.59 14.32
CA HIS A 228 1.78 -3.59 13.27
C HIS A 228 2.25 -4.13 11.92
N VAL A 229 1.71 -3.56 10.86
CA VAL A 229 2.17 -3.72 9.48
C VAL A 229 2.18 -2.34 8.83
N PRO A 230 3.02 -2.09 7.81
CA PRO A 230 3.10 -0.80 7.13
C PRO A 230 1.86 -0.55 6.26
N VAL A 231 0.73 -0.20 6.89
CA VAL A 231 -0.57 -0.02 6.24
C VAL A 231 -0.51 1.06 5.14
N THR A 232 0.23 2.15 5.36
CA THR A 232 0.37 3.20 4.34
C THR A 232 1.05 2.69 3.08
N ALA A 233 2.11 1.87 3.20
CA ALA A 233 2.73 1.23 2.04
C ALA A 233 1.72 0.34 1.30
N ALA A 234 0.94 -0.46 2.03
CA ALA A 234 -0.12 -1.28 1.44
C ALA A 234 -1.20 -0.43 0.73
N HIS A 235 -1.56 0.73 1.28
CA HIS A 235 -2.48 1.68 0.65
C HIS A 235 -1.88 2.33 -0.60
N ILE A 236 -0.60 2.66 -0.59
CA ILE A 236 0.12 3.21 -1.74
C ILE A 236 0.12 2.22 -2.91
N PHE A 237 0.51 0.96 -2.68
CA PHE A 237 0.48 -0.06 -3.74
C PHE A 237 -0.94 -0.36 -4.24
N THR A 238 -1.95 -0.24 -3.37
CA THR A 238 -3.36 -0.33 -3.79
C THR A 238 -3.75 0.87 -4.66
N SER A 239 -3.32 2.07 -4.28
CA SER A 239 -3.59 3.32 -5.01
C SER A 239 -2.89 3.36 -6.37
N LEU A 240 -1.71 2.76 -6.51
CA LEU A 240 -1.00 2.64 -7.78
C LEU A 240 -1.81 1.87 -8.82
N LEU A 241 -2.39 0.73 -8.44
CA LEU A 241 -3.26 -0.02 -9.33
C LEU A 241 -4.55 0.76 -9.63
N ALA A 242 -5.17 1.38 -8.62
CA ALA A 242 -6.37 2.21 -8.83
C ALA A 242 -6.11 3.40 -9.77
N ALA A 243 -4.95 4.04 -9.65
CA ALA A 243 -4.54 5.16 -10.49
C ALA A 243 -4.33 4.71 -11.93
N ALA A 244 -3.64 3.57 -12.14
CA ALA A 244 -3.49 2.98 -13.47
C ALA A 244 -4.85 2.66 -14.11
N LEU A 245 -5.77 2.04 -13.37
CA LEU A 245 -7.11 1.69 -13.84
C LEU A 245 -8.00 2.91 -14.17
N ASN A 246 -7.67 4.08 -13.61
CA ASN A 246 -8.45 5.32 -13.80
C ASN A 246 -7.68 6.41 -14.56
N ASN A 247 -6.58 6.05 -15.24
CA ASN A 247 -5.72 6.98 -15.99
C ASN A 247 -5.24 8.19 -15.16
N CYS A 248 -5.01 7.98 -13.87
CA CYS A 248 -4.46 9.01 -12.99
C CYS A 248 -2.94 9.02 -13.13
N ARG A 249 -2.37 10.18 -13.45
CA ARG A 249 -0.92 10.38 -13.50
C ARG A 249 -0.34 10.63 -12.11
N PHE A 250 -1.15 11.17 -11.20
CA PHE A 250 -0.71 11.57 -9.88
C PHE A 250 -1.53 10.87 -8.80
N ILE A 251 -0.86 10.57 -7.68
CA ILE A 251 -1.50 10.13 -6.44
C ILE A 251 -1.05 11.10 -5.35
N ALA A 252 -2.00 11.82 -4.77
CA ALA A 252 -1.74 12.81 -3.73
C ALA A 252 -2.21 12.26 -2.37
N PHE A 253 -1.28 11.69 -1.60
CA PHE A 253 -1.53 11.37 -0.20
C PHE A 253 -1.51 12.64 0.65
N SER A 254 -2.23 12.63 1.77
CA SER A 254 -2.40 13.78 2.65
C SER A 254 -1.49 13.75 3.88
N ASN A 255 -0.34 13.08 3.82
CA ASN A 255 0.57 13.06 4.97
C ASN A 255 1.20 14.45 5.18
N GLU A 256 1.26 14.86 6.44
CA GLU A 256 1.77 16.16 6.89
C GLU A 256 3.21 16.05 7.45
N HIS A 257 3.83 17.18 7.77
CA HIS A 257 5.23 17.27 8.21
C HIS A 257 5.58 16.33 9.38
N SER A 258 4.71 16.23 10.40
CA SER A 258 5.01 15.42 11.60
C SER A 258 5.00 13.90 11.35
N SER A 259 4.58 13.45 10.16
CA SER A 259 4.56 12.02 9.80
C SER A 259 5.96 11.41 9.66
N ASP A 260 7.02 12.22 9.71
CA ASP A 260 8.44 11.81 9.63
C ASP A 260 9.06 11.41 10.98
N GLU A 261 8.41 11.67 12.12
CA GLU A 261 9.05 11.53 13.44
C GLU A 261 9.16 10.07 13.94
N GLY A 262 10.36 9.68 14.37
CA GLY A 262 10.63 8.39 15.00
C GLY A 262 10.23 8.38 16.48
N ASN A 263 9.71 7.25 16.97
CA ASN A 263 9.00 7.22 18.25
C ASN A 263 9.73 6.46 19.37
N VAL A 264 10.62 5.51 19.04
CA VAL A 264 11.24 4.60 20.03
C VAL A 264 12.66 4.18 19.61
N GLN A 265 13.58 3.98 20.56
CA GLN A 265 14.87 3.32 20.32
C GLN A 265 14.80 1.84 20.66
N TYR A 266 15.29 0.96 19.78
CA TYR A 266 15.35 -0.48 20.02
C TYR A 266 16.53 -1.12 19.27
N LEU A 267 17.37 -1.87 19.97
CA LEU A 267 18.56 -2.53 19.42
C LEU A 267 19.46 -1.60 18.58
N SER A 268 19.65 -0.37 19.06
CA SER A 268 20.40 0.70 18.36
C SER A 268 19.76 1.23 17.07
N HIS A 269 18.48 0.90 16.83
CA HIS A 269 17.68 1.43 15.74
C HIS A 269 16.59 2.38 16.25
N THR A 270 16.43 3.53 15.59
CA THR A 270 15.25 4.39 15.77
C THR A 270 14.06 3.77 15.04
N ILE A 271 13.07 3.31 15.79
CA ILE A 271 11.81 2.76 15.30
C ILE A 271 10.83 3.89 14.99
N ASN A 272 10.48 4.03 13.71
CA ASN A 272 9.40 4.90 13.26
C ASN A 272 8.15 4.05 12.96
N HIS A 273 7.11 4.19 13.79
CA HIS A 273 5.80 3.55 13.60
C HIS A 273 5.15 3.90 12.25
N GLN A 274 5.49 5.05 11.70
CA GLN A 274 4.96 5.60 10.46
C GLN A 274 6.03 5.64 9.36
N TYR A 275 7.03 4.75 9.36
CA TYR A 275 8.11 4.75 8.36
C TYR A 275 7.61 4.88 6.91
N SER A 276 6.51 4.20 6.57
CA SER A 276 5.89 4.25 5.23
C SER A 276 5.21 5.59 4.87
N LYS A 277 5.31 6.60 5.74
CA LYS A 277 4.95 8.00 5.47
C LYS A 277 6.18 8.90 5.42
N THR A 278 7.39 8.37 5.50
CA THR A 278 8.59 9.22 5.56
C THR A 278 8.98 9.77 4.19
N LEU A 279 9.68 10.90 4.15
CA LEU A 279 10.31 11.39 2.90
C LEU A 279 11.33 10.39 2.34
N GLU A 280 12.04 9.67 3.21
CA GLU A 280 12.95 8.58 2.82
C GLU A 280 12.18 7.52 2.02
N PHE A 281 11.08 7.01 2.57
CA PHE A 281 10.24 6.02 1.90
C PHE A 281 9.65 6.53 0.58
N GLU A 282 9.18 7.79 0.53
CA GLU A 282 8.67 8.38 -0.72
C GLU A 282 9.74 8.51 -1.80
N THR A 283 10.97 8.84 -1.41
CA THR A 283 12.11 8.93 -2.32
C THR A 283 12.46 7.55 -2.88
N ASP A 284 12.55 6.54 -2.01
CA ASP A 284 12.78 5.14 -2.41
C ASP A 284 11.66 4.64 -3.33
N LEU A 285 10.40 4.96 -3.02
CA LEU A 285 9.24 4.60 -3.85
C LEU A 285 9.30 5.28 -5.21
N SER A 286 9.70 6.56 -5.30
CA SER A 286 9.85 7.25 -6.58
C SER A 286 10.88 6.55 -7.47
N ILE A 287 12.02 6.13 -6.91
CA ILE A 287 13.04 5.36 -7.64
C ILE A 287 12.46 4.00 -8.05
N TYR A 288 11.74 3.32 -7.15
CA TYR A 288 11.08 2.05 -7.43
C TYR A 288 10.10 2.14 -8.60
N LEU A 289 9.31 3.20 -8.67
CA LEU A 289 8.34 3.44 -9.74
C LEU A 289 9.02 3.74 -11.08
N GLN A 290 10.18 4.40 -11.07
CA GLN A 290 10.99 4.60 -12.27
C GLN A 290 11.55 3.27 -12.80
N ASP A 291 12.03 2.37 -11.92
CA ASP A 291 12.45 1.02 -12.30
C ASP A 291 11.30 0.21 -12.91
N LEU A 292 10.08 0.33 -12.35
CA LEU A 292 8.86 -0.23 -12.94
C LEU A 292 8.42 0.43 -14.24
N LYS A 293 9.07 1.52 -14.67
CA LYS A 293 8.67 2.35 -15.83
C LYS A 293 7.23 2.85 -15.72
N SER A 294 6.79 3.09 -14.50
CA SER A 294 5.49 3.70 -14.23
C SER A 294 5.53 5.18 -14.60
N ASN A 295 4.48 5.67 -15.24
CA ASN A 295 4.26 7.09 -15.47
C ASN A 295 3.46 7.75 -14.33
N ILE A 296 3.18 7.01 -13.26
CA ILE A 296 2.43 7.47 -12.10
C ILE A 296 3.41 8.03 -11.07
N SER A 297 3.17 9.26 -10.60
CA SER A 297 3.91 9.85 -9.48
C SER A 297 3.06 9.83 -8.22
N CYS A 298 3.63 9.35 -7.12
CA CYS A 298 2.99 9.27 -5.81
C CYS A 298 3.75 10.15 -4.81
N PHE A 299 3.06 11.02 -4.09
CA PHE A 299 3.67 11.98 -3.17
C PHE A 299 2.73 12.40 -2.05
N SER A 300 3.28 12.94 -0.96
CA SER A 300 2.49 13.59 0.09
C SER A 300 2.34 15.08 -0.16
N PHE A 301 1.11 15.50 -0.50
CA PHE A 301 0.79 16.87 -0.86
C PHE A 301 0.92 17.86 0.32
N LEU A 302 0.57 17.42 1.53
CA LEU A 302 0.57 18.27 2.73
C LEU A 302 1.90 18.26 3.49
N ARG A 303 2.95 17.59 2.99
CA ARG A 303 4.28 17.54 3.61
C ARG A 303 4.82 18.90 4.07
N PRO A 304 4.62 20.02 3.33
CA PRO A 304 5.15 21.32 3.75
C PRO A 304 4.37 21.97 4.90
N LEU A 305 3.27 21.37 5.36
CA LEU A 305 2.35 21.96 6.33
C LEU A 305 2.36 21.17 7.63
N TYR A 306 2.22 21.90 8.73
CA TYR A 306 1.95 21.37 10.06
C TYR A 306 0.44 21.32 10.34
N GLU A 307 0.06 20.51 11.32
CA GLU A 307 -1.33 20.31 11.79
C GLU A 307 -2.13 21.62 11.98
N LEU A 308 -1.55 22.66 12.58
CA LEU A 308 -2.23 23.95 12.78
C LEU A 308 -2.54 24.67 11.46
N GLN A 309 -1.64 24.59 10.49
CA GLN A 309 -1.83 25.18 9.16
C GLN A 309 -2.92 24.42 8.39
N ILE A 310 -2.90 23.09 8.46
CA ILE A 310 -3.93 22.24 7.87
C ILE A 310 -5.29 22.54 8.49
N THR A 311 -5.36 22.67 9.82
CA THR A 311 -6.60 23.04 10.53
C THR A 311 -7.12 24.41 10.11
N LYS A 312 -6.24 25.41 9.94
CA LYS A 312 -6.60 26.74 9.43
C LYS A 312 -7.10 26.70 7.98
N LEU A 313 -6.59 25.80 7.15
CA LEU A 313 -7.09 25.61 5.80
C LEU A 313 -8.46 24.91 5.83
N PHE A 314 -8.59 23.87 6.65
CA PHE A 314 -9.83 23.12 6.82
C PHE A 314 -11.00 24.00 7.30
N SER A 315 -10.74 24.98 8.18
CA SER A 315 -11.78 25.87 8.70
C SER A 315 -12.48 26.70 7.61
N ARG A 316 -11.92 26.77 6.40
CA ARG A 316 -12.53 27.42 5.22
C ARG A 316 -13.63 26.58 4.56
N TYR A 317 -13.83 25.33 4.97
CA TYR A 317 -14.77 24.40 4.35
C TYR A 317 -15.86 23.92 5.34
N PRO A 318 -16.74 24.82 5.81
CA PRO A 318 -17.74 24.51 6.83
C PRO A 318 -18.73 23.42 6.42
N GLN A 319 -18.92 23.17 5.11
CA GLN A 319 -19.77 22.10 4.60
C GLN A 319 -19.34 20.71 5.09
N TYR A 320 -18.07 20.53 5.49
CA TYR A 320 -17.58 19.24 5.98
C TYR A 320 -17.68 19.05 7.49
N PHE A 321 -17.99 20.10 8.27
CA PHE A 321 -17.88 20.05 9.74
C PHE A 321 -18.77 18.99 10.40
N GLN A 322 -19.84 18.57 9.73
CA GLN A 322 -20.75 17.52 10.22
C GLN A 322 -20.44 16.12 9.67
N VAL A 323 -19.51 16.00 8.72
CA VAL A 323 -19.27 14.76 7.95
C VAL A 323 -17.80 14.37 7.91
N PHE A 324 -16.96 14.87 8.81
CA PHE A 324 -15.56 14.44 8.95
C PHE A 324 -15.31 13.76 10.31
N SER A 325 -14.25 12.96 10.39
CA SER A 325 -13.80 12.38 11.66
C SER A 325 -12.29 12.28 11.72
N SER A 326 -11.72 12.64 12.88
CA SER A 326 -10.31 12.40 13.21
C SER A 326 -10.11 11.17 14.11
N CYS A 327 -11.19 10.44 14.46
CA CYS A 327 -11.11 9.34 15.42
C CYS A 327 -10.73 8.02 14.73
N ASN A 328 -9.59 7.45 15.13
CA ASN A 328 -9.09 6.17 14.59
C ASN A 328 -10.00 4.96 14.92
N THR A 329 -10.83 5.05 15.95
CA THR A 329 -11.76 3.97 16.36
C THR A 329 -12.77 3.64 15.26
N ASN A 330 -13.11 4.61 14.40
CA ASN A 330 -14.06 4.43 13.31
C ASN A 330 -13.55 3.50 12.19
N PHE A 331 -12.27 3.11 12.22
CA PHE A 331 -11.60 2.36 11.14
C PHE A 331 -11.06 0.99 11.60
N LYS A 332 -11.43 0.52 12.80
CA LYS A 332 -11.00 -0.80 13.29
C LYS A 332 -11.69 -1.92 12.54
N LEU A 333 -10.92 -2.92 12.11
CA LEU A 333 -11.42 -4.13 11.44
C LEU A 333 -12.11 -5.12 12.42
N ASP A 334 -11.85 -4.99 13.72
CA ASP A 334 -12.48 -5.77 14.78
C ASP A 334 -13.08 -4.80 15.82
N PRO A 335 -14.41 -4.75 15.98
CA PRO A 335 -15.08 -3.89 16.95
C PRO A 335 -14.79 -4.24 18.42
N GLN A 336 -14.23 -5.43 18.70
CA GLN A 336 -14.02 -5.92 20.07
C GLN A 336 -12.62 -5.60 20.64
N ARG A 337 -11.81 -4.80 19.95
CA ARG A 337 -10.49 -4.32 20.43
C ARG A 337 -10.39 -2.81 20.37
#